data_AF-A0A7X4BKF5-F1
#
_entry.id   AF-A0A7X4BKF5-F1
#
_cell.length_a   1.000
_cell.length_b   1.000
_cell.length_c   1.000
_cell.angle_alpha   90.00
_cell.angle_beta   90.00
_cell.angle_gamma   90.00
#
_symmetry.space_group_name_H-M   'P 1'
#
loop_
_entity.id
_entity.type
_entity.pdbx_description
1 polymer ?
#
loop_
_entity_poly.entity_id
_entity_poly.type
_entity_poly.pdbx_seq_one_letter_code
_entity_poly.pdbx_strand_id
1 'polypeptide(L)'
;MWRRSCTMIWALVFSGFAGAGFAYDVIEINNGATITGRVTFTGSLPHAPRQFEVRNGPEVCGPERVLNKLDVRDGTVKGVVIALEGVEKGKPFSSHEDTATGHGRGEFRYAGGNALNLGVRLEKCSFGPFTGVIRADEAVQFVNHDSIKHTLHTYALKGRKAKIMRTLHTQSLRAQGQTEKVFRAQKMRRAVAVVLTCDRHDFMENWLYVVKNPYYAISDESGSFEIGHIPPGDYNLIAWHPVLGMQEHRVTVTAHGALSVDFDFVK
;
A
#
# COMPACT_ATOMS: atom_id res chain seq x y z
N MET A 1 -0.62 71.64 -17.64
CA MET A 1 -1.04 70.31 -18.13
C MET A 1 -0.15 69.25 -17.51
N TRP A 2 -0.60 68.55 -16.46
CA TRP A 2 0.06 67.35 -15.95
C TRP A 2 -1.04 66.33 -15.62
N ARG A 3 -1.13 65.27 -16.43
CA ARG A 3 -2.07 64.16 -16.27
C ARG A 3 -1.48 63.18 -15.26
N ARG A 4 -2.18 62.95 -14.14
CA ARG A 4 -1.92 61.82 -13.26
C ARG A 4 -2.76 60.64 -13.74
N SER A 5 -2.10 59.63 -14.31
CA SER A 5 -2.72 58.35 -14.65
C SER A 5 -2.82 57.50 -13.38
N CYS A 6 -4.04 57.12 -13.02
CA CYS A 6 -4.33 56.23 -11.89
C CYS A 6 -4.46 54.81 -12.44
N THR A 7 -3.49 53.95 -12.18
CA THR A 7 -3.51 52.55 -12.61
C THR A 7 -4.19 51.71 -11.52
N MET A 8 -5.39 51.22 -11.82
CA MET A 8 -6.20 50.41 -10.90
C MET A 8 -5.73 48.94 -10.99
N ILE A 9 -5.08 48.44 -9.94
CA ILE A 9 -4.64 47.05 -9.86
C ILE A 9 -5.83 46.19 -9.41
N TRP A 10 -6.32 45.33 -10.31
CA TRP A 10 -7.31 44.30 -9.99
C TRP A 10 -6.60 43.12 -9.29
N ALA A 11 -6.85 42.95 -7.99
CA ALA A 11 -6.44 41.76 -7.27
C ALA A 11 -7.41 40.61 -7.59
N LEU A 12 -6.96 39.66 -8.42
CA LEU A 12 -7.63 38.38 -8.61
C LEU A 12 -7.48 37.53 -7.34
N VAL A 13 -8.55 37.43 -6.57
CA VAL A 13 -8.65 36.47 -5.46
C VAL A 13 -8.78 35.07 -6.06
N PHE A 14 -7.68 34.32 -6.06
CA PHE A 14 -7.73 32.87 -6.29
C PHE A 14 -8.34 32.20 -5.05
N SER A 15 -9.64 31.97 -5.06
CA SER A 15 -10.27 31.01 -4.16
C SER A 15 -9.77 29.60 -4.54
N GLY A 16 -8.76 29.11 -3.81
CA GLY A 16 -8.29 27.75 -3.93
C GLY A 16 -9.39 26.77 -3.57
N PHE A 17 -9.81 25.95 -4.53
CA PHE A 17 -10.57 24.73 -4.24
C PHE A 17 -9.65 23.79 -3.45
N ALA A 18 -9.86 23.68 -2.15
CA ALA A 18 -9.33 22.58 -1.36
C ALA A 18 -10.00 21.30 -1.87
N GLY A 19 -9.26 20.51 -2.64
CA GLY A 19 -9.69 19.15 -2.96
C GLY A 19 -9.86 18.39 -1.64
N ALA A 20 -11.02 17.74 -1.46
CA ALA A 20 -11.25 16.82 -0.36
C ALA A 20 -10.31 15.61 -0.52
N GLY A 21 -9.05 15.77 -0.11
CA GLY A 21 -8.23 14.67 0.35
C GLY A 21 -8.87 14.13 1.63
N PHE A 22 -8.71 12.84 1.89
CA PHE A 22 -9.12 12.25 3.17
C PHE A 22 -8.33 12.94 4.28
N ALA A 23 -8.93 13.94 4.91
CA ALA A 23 -8.35 14.65 6.03
C ALA A 23 -8.36 13.69 7.22
N TYR A 24 -7.17 13.27 7.63
CA TYR A 24 -6.95 12.49 8.83
C TYR A 24 -6.17 13.37 9.81
N ASP A 25 -6.70 13.58 11.01
CA ASP A 25 -6.06 14.43 12.00
C ASP A 25 -5.25 13.59 12.99
N VAL A 26 -3.97 13.89 13.12
CA VAL A 26 -3.13 13.25 14.14
C VAL A 26 -3.43 13.89 15.50
N ILE A 27 -3.87 13.06 16.45
CA ILE A 27 -4.17 13.43 17.84
C ILE A 27 -3.61 12.39 18.80
N GLU A 28 -3.43 12.78 20.05
CA GLU A 28 -3.12 11.84 21.12
C GLU A 28 -4.35 10.99 21.46
N ILE A 29 -4.14 9.68 21.68
CA ILE A 29 -5.20 8.73 22.04
C ILE A 29 -4.92 8.15 23.42
N ASN A 30 -5.63 8.67 24.43
CA ASN A 30 -5.45 8.28 25.84
C ASN A 30 -6.26 7.05 26.24
N ASN A 31 -7.30 6.70 25.48
CA ASN A 31 -8.22 5.61 25.75
C ASN A 31 -8.28 4.56 24.63
N GLY A 32 -7.14 4.39 23.97
CA GLY A 32 -7.00 3.53 22.81
C GLY A 32 -7.25 2.06 23.13
N ALA A 33 -7.96 1.40 22.23
CA ALA A 33 -8.21 -0.02 22.26
C ALA A 33 -7.27 -0.77 21.29
N THR A 34 -7.31 -2.09 21.35
CA THR A 34 -6.55 -2.97 20.45
C THR A 34 -7.47 -3.97 19.77
N ILE A 35 -7.29 -4.15 18.47
CA ILE A 35 -7.85 -5.28 17.72
C ILE A 35 -6.70 -6.24 17.39
N THR A 36 -6.86 -7.51 17.74
CA THR A 36 -5.98 -8.61 17.33
C THR A 36 -6.77 -9.63 16.53
N GLY A 37 -6.06 -10.54 15.88
CA GLY A 37 -6.68 -11.70 15.26
C GLY A 37 -5.70 -12.49 14.42
N ARG A 38 -6.23 -13.52 13.76
CA ARG A 38 -5.52 -14.39 12.84
C ARG A 38 -6.23 -14.46 11.51
N VAL A 39 -5.44 -14.58 10.45
CA VAL A 39 -5.91 -14.84 9.10
C VAL A 39 -5.58 -16.27 8.70
N THR A 40 -6.62 -17.03 8.36
CA THR A 40 -6.51 -18.42 7.94
C THR A 40 -7.01 -18.63 6.51
N PHE A 41 -6.59 -19.73 5.91
CA PHE A 41 -7.03 -20.19 4.61
C PHE A 41 -7.33 -21.68 4.62
N THR A 42 -8.50 -22.03 4.10
CA THR A 42 -8.90 -23.42 3.84
C THR A 42 -9.32 -23.61 2.39
N GLY A 43 -8.98 -24.77 1.84
CA GLY A 43 -9.27 -25.12 0.44
C GLY A 43 -8.02 -25.30 -0.41
N SER A 44 -8.22 -25.47 -1.72
CA SER A 44 -7.11 -25.62 -2.67
C SER A 44 -6.53 -24.25 -3.03
N LEU A 45 -5.20 -24.15 -3.09
CA LEU A 45 -4.53 -22.93 -3.55
C LEU A 45 -5.04 -22.56 -4.96
N PRO A 46 -5.55 -21.33 -5.18
CA PRO A 46 -6.20 -20.96 -6.43
C PRO A 46 -5.22 -20.96 -7.62
N HIS A 47 -3.92 -20.79 -7.37
CA HIS A 47 -2.88 -20.80 -8.39
C HIS A 47 -1.59 -21.41 -7.83
N ALA A 48 -0.91 -22.24 -8.61
CA ALA A 48 0.44 -22.69 -8.29
C ALA A 48 1.45 -21.53 -8.43
N PRO A 49 2.59 -21.57 -7.70
CA PRO A 49 3.69 -20.63 -7.92
C PRO A 49 4.12 -20.62 -9.39
N ARG A 50 4.32 -19.43 -9.95
CA ARG A 50 4.75 -19.27 -11.35
C ARG A 50 6.27 -19.24 -11.42
N GLN A 51 6.84 -20.03 -12.30
CA GLN A 51 8.29 -20.06 -12.58
C GLN A 51 8.61 -19.22 -13.82
N PHE A 52 9.76 -18.57 -13.81
CA PHE A 52 10.23 -17.70 -14.87
C PHE A 52 11.70 -17.97 -15.17
N GLU A 53 11.99 -18.23 -16.44
CA GLU A 53 13.35 -18.12 -16.99
C GLU A 53 13.67 -16.64 -17.22
N VAL A 54 14.74 -16.14 -16.63
CA VAL A 54 15.10 -14.72 -16.70
C VAL A 54 16.02 -14.48 -17.89
N ARG A 55 15.48 -13.89 -18.95
CA ARG A 55 16.25 -13.60 -20.17
C ARG A 55 16.91 -12.23 -20.18
N ASN A 56 16.36 -11.28 -19.44
CA ASN A 56 16.84 -9.90 -19.37
C ASN A 56 17.63 -9.66 -18.07
N GLY A 57 18.95 -9.58 -18.18
CA GLY A 57 19.85 -9.35 -17.03
C GLY A 57 19.93 -10.49 -16.01
N PRO A 58 20.04 -11.77 -16.41
CA PRO A 58 20.13 -12.90 -15.48
C PRO A 58 21.33 -12.82 -14.52
N GLU A 59 22.41 -12.13 -14.89
CA GLU A 59 23.58 -11.89 -14.04
C GLU A 59 23.25 -11.01 -12.82
N VAL A 60 22.22 -10.16 -12.93
CA VAL A 60 21.74 -9.32 -11.82
C VAL A 60 20.54 -9.97 -11.13
N CYS A 61 19.57 -10.39 -11.95
CA CYS A 61 18.28 -10.90 -11.53
C CYS A 61 18.26 -12.40 -11.22
N GLY A 62 19.39 -13.11 -11.30
CA GLY A 62 19.40 -14.57 -11.29
C GLY A 62 18.80 -15.19 -12.57
N PRO A 63 19.18 -16.42 -12.93
CA PRO A 63 18.71 -17.07 -14.15
C PRO A 63 17.25 -17.55 -14.05
N GLU A 64 16.77 -17.79 -12.83
CA GLU A 64 15.41 -18.28 -12.56
C GLU A 64 14.77 -17.49 -11.41
N ARG A 65 13.44 -17.34 -11.51
CA ARG A 65 12.62 -16.66 -10.51
C ARG A 65 11.30 -17.39 -10.30
N VAL A 66 10.77 -17.30 -9.08
CA VAL A 66 9.46 -17.82 -8.71
C VAL A 66 8.63 -16.68 -8.14
N LEU A 67 7.41 -16.53 -8.65
CA LEU A 67 6.40 -15.66 -8.06
C LEU A 67 5.38 -16.51 -7.33
N ASN A 68 5.46 -16.51 -6.00
CA ASN A 68 4.41 -17.05 -5.15
C ASN A 68 3.41 -15.93 -4.83
N LYS A 69 2.17 -16.05 -5.31
CA LYS A 69 1.13 -15.02 -5.12
C LYS A 69 0.36 -15.16 -3.81
N LEU A 70 0.54 -16.25 -3.09
CA LEU A 70 -0.16 -16.52 -1.83
C LEU A 70 0.74 -17.39 -0.94
N ASP A 71 1.17 -16.85 0.19
CA ASP A 71 2.01 -17.57 1.17
C ASP A 71 1.10 -18.12 2.27
N VAL A 72 0.83 -19.43 2.20
CA VAL A 72 0.05 -20.19 3.20
C VAL A 72 0.98 -21.18 3.87
N ARG A 73 1.02 -21.16 5.21
CA ARG A 73 1.77 -22.13 6.03
C ARG A 73 0.87 -22.63 7.14
N ASP A 74 0.71 -23.95 7.21
CA ASP A 74 -0.13 -24.62 8.22
C ASP A 74 -1.54 -24.01 8.34
N GLY A 75 -2.14 -23.64 7.20
CA GLY A 75 -3.47 -23.01 7.14
C GLY A 75 -3.52 -21.53 7.50
N THR A 76 -2.39 -20.90 7.82
CA THR A 76 -2.30 -19.45 8.11
C THR A 76 -1.77 -18.68 6.91
N VAL A 77 -2.17 -17.41 6.76
CA VAL A 77 -1.84 -16.61 5.58
C VAL A 77 -0.99 -15.41 5.95
N LYS A 78 0.18 -15.30 5.32
CA LYS A 78 1.03 -14.10 5.39
C LYS A 78 0.62 -13.07 4.34
N GLY A 79 0.76 -11.78 4.67
CA GLY A 79 0.63 -10.70 3.69
C GLY A 79 -0.80 -10.22 3.45
N VAL A 80 -1.76 -10.62 4.28
CA VAL A 80 -3.11 -10.03 4.20
C VAL A 80 -3.06 -8.65 4.83
N VAL A 81 -3.56 -7.64 4.13
CA VAL A 81 -3.68 -6.29 4.68
C VAL A 81 -4.97 -6.21 5.47
N ILE A 82 -4.86 -5.95 6.76
CA ILE A 82 -5.98 -5.62 7.64
C ILE A 82 -6.04 -4.11 7.78
N ALA A 83 -7.15 -3.47 7.46
CA ALA A 83 -7.31 -2.03 7.53
C ALA A 83 -8.64 -1.64 8.20
N LEU A 84 -8.59 -0.67 9.11
CA LEU A 84 -9.75 -0.14 9.80
C LEU A 84 -10.24 1.14 9.10
N GLU A 85 -11.38 1.08 8.45
CA GLU A 85 -12.01 2.24 7.82
C GLU A 85 -12.93 2.99 8.79
N GLY A 86 -13.06 4.31 8.57
CA GLY A 86 -13.93 5.18 9.37
C GLY A 86 -13.21 5.94 10.49
N VAL A 87 -11.90 5.72 10.69
CA VAL A 87 -11.12 6.52 11.63
C VAL A 87 -10.68 7.83 10.96
N GLU A 88 -11.22 8.95 11.46
CA GLU A 88 -10.92 10.30 10.96
C GLU A 88 -9.82 11.00 11.77
N LYS A 89 -9.60 10.58 13.03
CA LYS A 89 -8.60 11.18 13.92
C LYS A 89 -7.96 10.11 14.79
N GLY A 90 -6.65 10.19 15.02
CA GLY A 90 -5.96 9.24 15.89
C GLY A 90 -4.43 9.32 15.87
N LYS A 91 -3.77 8.19 16.14
CA LYS A 91 -2.31 8.07 16.18
C LYS A 91 -1.63 8.49 14.86
N PRO A 92 -0.35 8.87 14.83
CA PRO A 92 0.41 8.99 13.59
C PRO A 92 0.65 7.62 12.92
N PHE A 93 1.09 7.63 11.65
CA PHE A 93 1.62 6.45 10.99
C PHE A 93 2.90 5.98 11.67
N SER A 94 3.07 4.66 11.84
CA SER A 94 4.29 4.06 12.38
C SER A 94 5.36 3.92 11.31
N SER A 95 6.63 4.08 11.71
CA SER A 95 7.75 3.70 10.86
C SER A 95 7.98 2.19 10.91
N HIS A 96 8.29 1.59 9.77
CA HIS A 96 8.71 0.19 9.65
C HIS A 96 9.29 -0.07 8.25
N GLU A 97 10.00 -1.19 8.10
CA GLU A 97 10.52 -1.65 6.82
C GLU A 97 10.09 -3.09 6.59
N ASP A 98 9.55 -3.37 5.41
CA ASP A 98 9.16 -4.71 4.98
C ASP A 98 10.06 -5.17 3.84
N THR A 99 10.73 -6.30 4.03
CA THR A 99 11.62 -6.87 3.00
C THR A 99 10.91 -7.97 2.23
N ALA A 100 11.15 -8.04 0.92
CA ALA A 100 10.66 -9.13 0.08
C ALA A 100 11.09 -10.49 0.63
N THR A 101 10.16 -11.45 0.68
CA THR A 101 10.48 -12.85 0.97
C THR A 101 10.84 -13.61 -0.29
N GLY A 102 11.84 -14.49 -0.22
CA GLY A 102 12.27 -15.34 -1.33
C GLY A 102 13.35 -14.69 -2.21
N HIS A 103 13.19 -14.77 -3.53
CA HIS A 103 14.20 -14.32 -4.49
C HIS A 103 14.09 -12.82 -4.79
N GLY A 104 15.06 -12.05 -4.28
CA GLY A 104 15.09 -10.59 -4.41
C GLY A 104 15.47 -9.95 -3.09
N ARG A 105 15.72 -8.64 -3.08
CA ARG A 105 16.02 -7.87 -1.86
C ARG A 105 15.31 -6.52 -1.83
N GLY A 106 14.17 -6.44 -2.52
CA GLY A 106 13.38 -5.23 -2.52
C GLY A 106 12.79 -4.95 -1.14
N GLU A 107 12.63 -3.68 -0.79
CA GLU A 107 12.09 -3.25 0.50
C GLU A 107 11.07 -2.14 0.32
N PHE A 108 9.99 -2.21 1.09
CA PHE A 108 9.12 -1.08 1.36
C PHE A 108 9.52 -0.45 2.68
N ARG A 109 9.75 0.85 2.69
CA ARG A 109 10.16 1.61 3.86
C ARG A 109 9.10 2.66 4.15
N TYR A 110 8.47 2.59 5.30
CA TYR A 110 7.48 3.56 5.73
C TYR A 110 8.13 4.43 6.80
N ALA A 111 8.31 5.72 6.52
CA ALA A 111 8.92 6.62 7.50
C ALA A 111 7.92 7.08 8.58
N GLY A 112 6.61 6.97 8.32
CA GLY A 112 5.56 7.31 9.26
C GLY A 112 5.47 8.80 9.61
N GLY A 113 4.81 9.10 10.73
CA GLY A 113 4.48 10.46 11.18
C GLY A 113 3.08 10.91 10.73
N ASN A 114 2.95 12.16 10.28
CA ASN A 114 1.67 12.72 9.81
C ASN A 114 1.26 12.22 8.41
N ALA A 115 2.09 11.40 7.78
CA ALA A 115 1.91 10.81 6.46
C ALA A 115 2.47 9.38 6.47
N LEU A 116 2.11 8.57 5.47
CA LEU A 116 2.63 7.21 5.33
C LEU A 116 4.11 7.22 4.93
N ASN A 117 4.51 8.12 4.01
CA ASN A 117 5.89 8.31 3.54
C ASN A 117 6.54 7.00 3.05
N LEU A 118 5.94 6.38 2.03
CA LEU A 118 6.43 5.14 1.43
C LEU A 118 7.67 5.40 0.55
N GLY A 119 8.74 4.68 0.82
CA GLY A 119 9.89 4.47 -0.04
C GLY A 119 9.96 3.04 -0.55
N VAL A 120 10.41 2.87 -1.79
CA VAL A 120 10.59 1.59 -2.48
C VAL A 120 12.05 1.47 -2.86
N ARG A 121 12.77 0.60 -2.15
CA ARG A 121 14.13 0.20 -2.48
C ARG A 121 14.02 -1.02 -3.39
N LEU A 122 14.28 -0.84 -4.68
CA LEU A 122 14.37 -1.96 -5.60
C LEU A 122 15.77 -2.56 -5.55
N GLU A 123 15.85 -3.87 -5.37
CA GLU A 123 17.12 -4.60 -5.41
C GLU A 123 16.93 -6.08 -5.78
N LYS A 124 17.87 -6.61 -6.57
CA LYS A 124 17.85 -7.98 -7.10
C LYS A 124 16.56 -8.29 -7.84
N CYS A 125 16.10 -7.31 -8.63
CA CYS A 125 14.90 -7.39 -9.44
C CYS A 125 13.67 -7.71 -8.59
N SER A 126 13.51 -6.98 -7.49
CA SER A 126 12.32 -6.98 -6.63
C SER A 126 12.07 -5.58 -6.10
N PHE A 127 10.82 -5.12 -6.10
CA PHE A 127 10.45 -3.83 -5.50
C PHE A 127 10.23 -3.93 -3.98
N GLY A 128 9.89 -5.11 -3.46
CA GLY A 128 9.43 -5.29 -2.08
C GLY A 128 8.61 -6.57 -1.89
N PRO A 129 8.01 -6.75 -0.71
CA PRO A 129 7.04 -7.82 -0.45
C PRO A 129 5.84 -7.78 -1.40
N PHE A 130 5.21 -8.93 -1.64
CA PHE A 130 4.10 -9.06 -2.59
C PHE A 130 2.93 -8.12 -2.28
N THR A 131 2.67 -7.86 -1.00
CA THR A 131 1.62 -6.97 -0.50
C THR A 131 2.23 -5.82 0.30
N GLY A 132 1.60 -4.66 0.25
CA GLY A 132 1.95 -3.50 1.06
C GLY A 132 0.80 -2.51 1.12
N VAL A 133 1.07 -1.28 1.55
CA VAL A 133 0.07 -0.20 1.57
C VAL A 133 0.57 1.05 0.87
N ILE A 134 -0.36 1.87 0.38
CA ILE A 134 -0.08 3.16 -0.25
C ILE A 134 -1.15 4.17 0.14
N ARG A 135 -0.78 5.44 0.23
CA ARG A 135 -1.71 6.55 0.48
C ARG A 135 -1.70 7.50 -0.72
N ALA A 136 -2.89 7.98 -1.08
CA ALA A 136 -3.04 8.95 -2.17
C ALA A 136 -2.50 10.32 -1.77
N ASP A 137 -2.10 11.11 -2.77
CA ASP A 137 -1.51 12.45 -2.64
C ASP A 137 -0.19 12.53 -1.86
N GLU A 138 0.40 11.38 -1.54
CA GLU A 138 1.76 11.29 -1.02
C GLU A 138 2.74 10.90 -2.14
N ALA A 139 3.97 11.39 -2.00
CA ALA A 139 5.06 11.00 -2.85
C ALA A 139 5.60 9.62 -2.44
N VAL A 140 5.83 8.77 -3.43
CA VAL A 140 6.57 7.52 -3.24
C VAL A 140 7.96 7.70 -3.82
N GLN A 141 8.99 7.48 -3.01
CA GLN A 141 10.38 7.46 -3.46
C GLN A 141 10.69 6.08 -4.03
N PHE A 142 11.30 6.01 -5.21
CA PHE A 142 11.80 4.78 -5.81
C PHE A 142 13.30 4.88 -6.00
N VAL A 143 14.05 3.91 -5.48
CA VAL A 143 15.51 3.83 -5.61
C VAL A 143 15.87 2.47 -6.18
N ASN A 144 16.54 2.44 -7.33
CA ASN A 144 17.00 1.22 -7.99
C ASN A 144 18.45 0.95 -7.61
N HIS A 145 18.69 -0.13 -6.87
CA HIS A 145 20.03 -0.60 -6.49
C HIS A 145 20.59 -1.68 -7.42
N ASP A 146 19.88 -2.03 -8.49
CA ASP A 146 20.41 -2.90 -9.54
C ASP A 146 21.29 -2.12 -10.53
N SER A 147 22.23 -2.83 -11.15
CA SER A 147 23.06 -2.32 -12.25
C SER A 147 22.34 -2.32 -13.61
N ILE A 148 21.06 -2.71 -13.64
CA ILE A 148 20.18 -2.66 -14.82
C ILE A 148 19.02 -1.70 -14.58
N LYS A 149 18.40 -1.22 -15.66
CA LYS A 149 17.19 -0.41 -15.60
C LYS A 149 15.94 -1.28 -15.42
N HIS A 150 14.94 -0.68 -14.79
CA HIS A 150 13.62 -1.27 -14.58
C HIS A 150 12.52 -0.34 -15.09
N THR A 151 11.28 -0.82 -15.07
CA THR A 151 10.10 -0.02 -15.39
C THR A 151 9.21 0.06 -14.16
N LEU A 152 8.78 1.27 -13.81
CA LEU A 152 7.76 1.53 -12.81
C LEU A 152 6.41 1.64 -13.53
N HIS A 153 5.73 0.52 -13.72
CA HIS A 153 4.39 0.51 -14.31
C HIS A 153 3.35 0.26 -13.22
N THR A 154 2.47 1.25 -13.01
CA THR A 154 1.48 1.22 -11.93
C THR A 154 0.06 1.34 -12.45
N TYR A 155 -0.85 0.58 -11.85
CA TYR A 155 -2.27 0.62 -12.17
C TYR A 155 -3.12 0.80 -10.93
N ALA A 156 -4.17 1.59 -11.03
CA ALA A 156 -5.22 1.63 -10.02
C ALA A 156 -6.19 0.48 -10.24
N LEU A 157 -6.60 -0.19 -9.16
CA LEU A 157 -7.54 -1.32 -9.21
C LEU A 157 -8.81 -1.00 -8.43
N LYS A 158 -9.96 -1.44 -8.93
CA LYS A 158 -11.28 -1.14 -8.35
C LYS A 158 -12.07 -2.38 -7.97
N GLY A 159 -12.89 -2.23 -6.93
CA GLY A 159 -13.84 -3.23 -6.44
C GLY A 159 -13.20 -4.40 -5.71
N ARG A 160 -14.04 -5.27 -5.10
CA ARG A 160 -13.60 -6.38 -4.23
C ARG A 160 -12.66 -7.40 -4.89
N LYS A 161 -12.74 -7.55 -6.22
CA LYS A 161 -11.86 -8.44 -7.02
C LYS A 161 -10.62 -7.73 -7.59
N ALA A 162 -10.33 -6.50 -7.15
CA ALA A 162 -9.19 -5.69 -7.59
C ALA A 162 -8.98 -5.72 -9.12
N LYS A 163 -10.00 -5.34 -9.90
CA LYS A 163 -9.87 -5.29 -11.36
C LYS A 163 -9.11 -4.04 -11.78
N ILE A 164 -8.19 -4.16 -12.74
CA ILE A 164 -7.48 -3.02 -13.31
C ILE A 164 -8.48 -1.99 -13.83
N MET A 165 -8.36 -0.76 -13.33
CA MET A 165 -9.21 0.36 -13.71
C MET A 165 -8.51 1.25 -14.74
N ARG A 166 -7.23 1.57 -14.52
CA ARG A 166 -6.41 2.46 -15.36
C ARG A 166 -4.95 2.39 -14.99
N THR A 167 -4.07 2.73 -15.92
CA THR A 167 -2.67 3.07 -15.65
C THR A 167 -2.59 4.39 -14.88
N LEU A 168 -1.78 4.42 -13.82
CA LEU A 168 -1.47 5.63 -13.05
C LEU A 168 -0.20 6.31 -13.57
N HIS A 169 0.81 5.49 -13.86
CA HIS A 169 2.14 5.93 -14.28
C HIS A 169 2.93 4.79 -14.93
N THR A 170 3.74 5.14 -15.91
CA THR A 170 4.73 4.24 -16.55
C THR A 170 6.01 5.05 -16.77
N GLN A 171 7.13 4.58 -16.21
CA GLN A 171 8.42 5.27 -16.33
C GLN A 171 9.57 4.28 -16.24
N SER A 172 10.63 4.51 -17.03
CA SER A 172 11.88 3.78 -16.85
C SER A 172 12.66 4.35 -15.67
N LEU A 173 13.07 3.48 -14.75
CA LEU A 173 13.98 3.78 -13.65
C LEU A 173 15.38 3.31 -14.04
N ARG A 174 16.32 4.24 -14.17
CA ARG A 174 17.70 3.97 -14.58
C ARG A 174 18.40 3.05 -13.56
N ALA A 175 19.41 2.31 -14.01
CA ALA A 175 20.33 1.59 -13.13
C ALA A 175 20.96 2.55 -12.11
N GLN A 176 21.05 2.13 -10.84
CA GLN A 176 21.56 2.99 -9.74
C GLN A 176 20.84 4.36 -9.64
N GLY A 177 19.61 4.45 -10.15
CA GLY A 177 18.86 5.70 -10.26
C GLY A 177 17.77 5.82 -9.20
N GLN A 178 17.27 7.04 -9.02
CA GLN A 178 16.12 7.31 -8.15
C GLN A 178 15.11 8.23 -8.84
N THR A 179 13.85 8.13 -8.42
CA THR A 179 12.77 9.02 -8.84
C THR A 179 11.70 9.10 -7.76
N GLU A 180 10.83 10.09 -7.86
CA GLU A 180 9.73 10.30 -6.93
C GLU A 180 8.42 10.39 -7.72
N LYS A 181 7.35 9.79 -7.20
CA LYS A 181 6.04 9.85 -7.84
C LYS A 181 4.92 10.11 -6.84
N VAL A 182 4.18 11.19 -7.08
CA VAL A 182 2.91 11.44 -6.39
C VAL A 182 1.75 10.75 -7.10
N PHE A 183 1.02 9.91 -6.36
CA PHE A 183 -0.19 9.25 -6.85
C PHE A 183 -1.43 10.03 -6.44
N ARG A 184 -1.91 10.89 -7.35
CA ARG A 184 -3.00 11.85 -7.06
C ARG A 184 -4.31 11.15 -6.67
N ALA A 185 -4.98 11.62 -5.61
CA ALA A 185 -6.27 11.07 -5.17
C ALA A 185 -7.33 11.10 -6.28
N GLN A 186 -7.30 12.11 -7.16
CA GLN A 186 -8.19 12.15 -8.32
C GLN A 186 -8.04 10.94 -9.25
N LYS A 187 -6.80 10.45 -9.44
CA LYS A 187 -6.53 9.26 -10.26
C LYS A 187 -6.77 7.95 -9.51
N MET A 188 -6.61 7.98 -8.18
CA MET A 188 -6.89 6.85 -7.28
C MET A 188 -8.34 6.82 -6.78
N ARG A 189 -9.21 7.71 -7.27
CA ARG A 189 -10.60 7.74 -6.85
C ARG A 189 -11.28 6.40 -7.17
N ARG A 190 -11.84 5.76 -6.15
CA ARG A 190 -12.42 4.39 -6.18
C ARG A 190 -11.40 3.26 -6.33
N ALA A 191 -10.11 3.57 -6.26
CA ALA A 191 -9.09 2.54 -6.19
C ALA A 191 -9.11 1.89 -4.80
N VAL A 192 -9.14 0.55 -4.77
CA VAL A 192 -8.93 -0.24 -3.55
C VAL A 192 -7.46 -0.59 -3.38
N ALA A 193 -6.71 -0.66 -4.48
CA ALA A 193 -5.30 -0.99 -4.49
C ALA A 193 -4.58 -0.33 -5.67
N VAL A 194 -3.25 -0.31 -5.60
CA VAL A 194 -2.32 -0.02 -6.70
C VAL A 194 -1.44 -1.23 -6.91
N VAL A 195 -1.30 -1.70 -8.15
CA VAL A 195 -0.31 -2.72 -8.49
C VAL A 195 0.90 -2.04 -9.13
N LEU A 196 2.10 -2.43 -8.72
CA LEU A 196 3.38 -2.02 -9.26
C LEU A 196 4.02 -3.21 -9.98
N THR A 197 4.43 -3.00 -11.22
CA THR A 197 4.98 -4.04 -12.10
C THR A 197 6.17 -3.53 -12.90
N CYS A 198 7.06 -4.44 -13.33
CA CYS A 198 8.09 -4.16 -14.31
C CYS A 198 7.75 -4.81 -15.66
N ASP A 199 7.66 -4.02 -16.73
CA ASP A 199 7.34 -4.51 -18.09
C ASP A 199 8.39 -5.46 -18.70
N ARG A 200 9.55 -5.64 -18.05
CA ARG A 200 10.63 -6.54 -18.53
C ARG A 200 10.79 -7.81 -17.71
N HIS A 201 10.21 -7.83 -16.52
CA HIS A 201 10.41 -8.86 -15.51
C HIS A 201 9.05 -9.19 -14.91
N ASP A 202 8.33 -10.12 -15.53
CA ASP A 202 6.95 -10.49 -15.16
C ASP A 202 6.78 -11.01 -13.73
N PHE A 203 7.88 -11.39 -13.07
CA PHE A 203 7.91 -11.78 -11.65
C PHE A 203 7.96 -10.59 -10.70
N MET A 204 8.27 -9.38 -11.18
CA MET A 204 8.28 -8.15 -10.38
C MET A 204 6.87 -7.59 -10.33
N GLU A 205 6.10 -8.01 -9.33
CA GLU A 205 4.70 -7.67 -9.14
C GLU A 205 4.42 -7.44 -7.66
N ASN A 206 3.87 -6.27 -7.31
CA ASN A 206 3.53 -5.91 -5.94
C ASN A 206 2.17 -5.23 -5.87
N TRP A 207 1.43 -5.48 -4.79
CA TRP A 207 0.04 -5.07 -4.60
C TRP A 207 -0.10 -4.22 -3.34
N LEU A 208 -0.36 -2.93 -3.52
CA LEU A 208 -0.43 -1.94 -2.45
C LEU A 208 -1.88 -1.58 -2.16
N TYR A 209 -2.40 -1.93 -0.98
CA TYR A 209 -3.75 -1.53 -0.56
C TYR A 209 -3.80 -0.02 -0.31
N VAL A 210 -4.89 0.64 -0.73
CA VAL A 210 -5.03 2.09 -0.52
C VAL A 210 -5.56 2.37 0.88
N VAL A 211 -4.68 2.78 1.79
CA VAL A 211 -5.04 3.16 3.16
C VAL A 211 -5.42 4.64 3.26
N LYS A 212 -6.35 4.95 4.17
CA LYS A 212 -6.82 6.32 4.43
C LYS A 212 -6.26 6.90 5.73
N ASN A 213 -5.95 6.02 6.69
CA ASN A 213 -5.52 6.32 8.05
C ASN A 213 -4.44 5.29 8.50
N PRO A 214 -3.79 5.45 9.66
CA PRO A 214 -2.69 4.60 10.13
C PRO A 214 -3.16 3.36 10.90
N TYR A 215 -4.45 3.04 10.87
CA TYR A 215 -5.02 1.86 11.51
C TYR A 215 -5.06 0.70 10.54
N TYR A 216 -3.88 0.15 10.24
CA TYR A 216 -3.74 -1.06 9.46
C TYR A 216 -2.63 -1.95 10.04
N ALA A 217 -2.64 -3.21 9.62
CA ALA A 217 -1.60 -4.20 9.86
C ALA A 217 -1.47 -5.10 8.63
N ILE A 218 -0.37 -5.82 8.52
CA ILE A 218 -0.18 -6.87 7.52
C ILE A 218 0.06 -8.17 8.28
N SER A 219 -0.67 -9.23 7.94
CA SER A 219 -0.55 -10.50 8.66
C SER A 219 0.84 -11.11 8.49
N ASP A 220 1.38 -11.60 9.61
CA ASP A 220 2.72 -12.18 9.66
C ASP A 220 2.75 -13.65 9.18
N GLU A 221 3.87 -14.34 9.37
CA GLU A 221 4.03 -15.74 8.93
C GLU A 221 3.12 -16.72 9.65
N SER A 222 2.59 -16.35 10.83
CA SER A 222 1.60 -17.11 11.59
C SER A 222 0.16 -16.69 11.26
N GLY A 223 0.00 -15.76 10.32
CA GLY A 223 -1.26 -15.11 9.99
C GLY A 223 -1.75 -14.11 11.04
N SER A 224 -0.96 -13.80 12.07
CA SER A 224 -1.38 -12.92 13.16
C SER A 224 -1.29 -11.45 12.75
N PHE A 225 -2.16 -10.62 13.32
CA PHE A 225 -2.11 -9.17 13.17
C PHE A 225 -2.54 -8.46 14.46
N GLU A 226 -2.10 -7.21 14.63
CA GLU A 226 -2.50 -6.35 15.73
C GLU A 226 -2.64 -4.89 15.25
N ILE A 227 -3.72 -4.23 15.65
CA ILE A 227 -3.95 -2.80 15.46
C ILE A 227 -4.27 -2.19 16.83
N GLY A 228 -3.29 -1.50 17.42
CA GLY A 228 -3.44 -0.82 18.70
C GLY A 228 -3.80 0.67 18.60
N HIS A 229 -4.14 1.25 19.75
CA HIS A 229 -4.47 2.67 19.97
C HIS A 229 -5.68 3.16 19.16
N ILE A 230 -6.66 2.29 18.95
CA ILE A 230 -7.87 2.60 18.20
C ILE A 230 -8.80 3.46 19.08
N PRO A 231 -9.27 4.63 18.61
CA PRO A 231 -10.25 5.41 19.35
C PRO A 231 -11.55 4.64 19.51
N PRO A 232 -12.35 4.85 20.57
CA PRO A 232 -13.65 4.22 20.68
C PRO A 232 -14.59 4.64 19.55
N GLY A 233 -15.35 3.70 19.00
CA GLY A 233 -16.27 3.97 17.90
C GLY A 233 -16.68 2.72 17.12
N ASP A 234 -17.51 2.95 16.10
CA ASP A 234 -17.95 1.92 15.17
C ASP A 234 -17.19 2.04 13.85
N TYR A 235 -16.58 0.94 13.41
CA TYR A 235 -15.69 0.92 12.25
C TYR A 235 -15.97 -0.27 11.35
N ASN A 236 -15.43 -0.20 10.13
CA ASN A 236 -15.36 -1.35 9.24
C ASN A 236 -13.93 -1.89 9.24
N LEU A 237 -13.73 -3.10 9.74
CA LEU A 237 -12.48 -3.83 9.66
C LEU A 237 -12.46 -4.63 8.35
N ILE A 238 -11.45 -4.38 7.53
CA ILE A 238 -11.31 -4.98 6.21
C ILE A 238 -10.09 -5.89 6.21
N ALA A 239 -10.22 -7.13 5.74
CA ALA A 239 -9.09 -7.96 5.37
C ALA A 239 -9.04 -8.09 3.85
N TRP A 240 -7.91 -7.74 3.26
CA TRP A 240 -7.72 -7.73 1.82
C TRP A 240 -6.43 -8.42 1.39
N HIS A 241 -6.54 -9.25 0.35
CA HIS A 241 -5.40 -9.84 -0.34
C HIS A 241 -5.72 -9.99 -1.83
N PRO A 242 -4.80 -9.68 -2.76
CA PRO A 242 -5.11 -9.67 -4.20
C PRO A 242 -5.63 -11.00 -4.76
N VAL A 243 -5.19 -12.13 -4.18
CA VAL A 243 -5.64 -13.48 -4.59
C VAL A 243 -6.93 -13.90 -3.89
N LEU A 244 -7.09 -13.54 -2.62
CA LEU A 244 -8.20 -14.03 -1.79
C LEU A 244 -9.43 -13.12 -1.87
N GLY A 245 -9.26 -11.86 -2.28
CA GLY A 245 -10.29 -10.85 -2.34
C GLY A 245 -10.37 -10.06 -1.04
N MET A 246 -11.59 -9.76 -0.61
CA MET A 246 -11.88 -8.86 0.50
C MET A 246 -12.96 -9.45 1.40
N GLN A 247 -12.74 -9.42 2.71
CA GLN A 247 -13.74 -9.64 3.75
C GLN A 247 -13.91 -8.36 4.57
N GLU A 248 -15.11 -8.14 5.09
CA GLU A 248 -15.50 -6.91 5.78
C GLU A 248 -16.28 -7.28 7.05
N HIS A 249 -15.86 -6.78 8.21
CA HIS A 249 -16.57 -6.91 9.49
C HIS A 249 -16.88 -5.53 10.07
N ARG A 250 -18.11 -5.36 10.56
CA ARG A 250 -18.43 -4.22 11.44
C ARG A 250 -17.95 -4.53 12.84
N VAL A 251 -17.20 -3.61 13.43
CA VAL A 251 -16.65 -3.76 14.77
C VAL A 251 -16.99 -2.53 15.61
N THR A 252 -17.38 -2.76 16.85
CA THR A 252 -17.55 -1.71 17.86
C THR A 252 -16.38 -1.79 18.83
N VAL A 253 -15.65 -0.70 18.95
CA VAL A 253 -14.47 -0.57 19.78
C VAL A 253 -14.81 0.26 21.01
N THR A 254 -14.62 -0.33 22.19
CA THR A 254 -14.83 0.35 23.48
C THR A 254 -13.54 0.96 24.00
N ALA A 255 -13.64 1.97 24.87
CA ALA A 255 -12.48 2.59 25.51
C ALA A 255 -11.64 1.57 26.27
N HIS A 256 -10.32 1.58 26.03
CA HIS A 256 -9.36 0.60 26.59
C HIS A 256 -9.71 -0.87 26.29
N GLY A 257 -10.56 -1.12 25.29
CA GLY A 257 -11.01 -2.45 24.94
C GLY A 257 -9.94 -3.30 24.26
N ALA A 258 -10.13 -4.60 24.30
CA ALA A 258 -9.43 -5.57 23.47
C ALA A 258 -10.47 -6.39 22.71
N LEU A 259 -10.34 -6.47 21.39
CA LEU A 259 -11.23 -7.21 20.52
C LEU A 259 -10.43 -8.20 19.67
N SER A 260 -10.87 -9.45 19.63
CA SER A 260 -10.31 -10.46 18.73
C SER A 260 -11.24 -10.64 17.53
N VAL A 261 -10.72 -10.50 16.31
CA VAL A 261 -11.48 -10.72 15.06
C VAL A 261 -10.62 -11.53 14.11
N ASP A 262 -11.03 -12.76 13.83
CA ASP A 262 -10.35 -13.64 12.88
C ASP A 262 -10.96 -13.52 11.48
N PHE A 263 -10.15 -13.82 10.47
CA PHE A 263 -10.56 -13.86 9.07
C PHE A 263 -10.25 -15.22 8.46
N ASP A 264 -11.30 -15.94 8.06
CA ASP A 264 -11.18 -17.26 7.45
C ASP A 264 -11.49 -17.17 5.96
N PHE A 265 -10.46 -17.26 5.12
CA PHE A 265 -10.64 -17.32 3.66
C PHE A 265 -10.88 -18.76 3.21
N VAL A 266 -11.97 -18.98 2.46
CA VAL A 266 -12.34 -20.31 1.93
C VAL A 266 -12.37 -20.26 0.41
N LYS A 267 -11.77 -21.27 -0.25
CA LYS A 267 -11.71 -21.39 -1.71
C LYS A 267 -12.05 -22.77 -2.23
#